data_AF-A0A819N8B1-F1
#
_entry.id   AF-A0A819N8B1-F1
#
_cell.length_a   1.000
_cell.length_b   1.000
_cell.length_c   1.000
_cell.angle_alpha   90.00
_cell.angle_beta   90.00
_cell.angle_gamma   90.00
#
_symmetry.space_group_name_H-M   'P 1'
#
loop_
_entity.id
_entity.type
_entity.pdbx_description
1 polymer ?
#
loop_
_entity_poly.entity_id
_entity_poly.type
_entity_poly.pdbx_seq_one_letter_code
_entity_poly.pdbx_strand_id
1 'polypeptide(L)'
;MFTNNSSTGNDDSFINAEISLPRPIRFWLFILSDIPSTICALCIIVHIITNPTQRRSLHNHTIFLVLIFNLPIQLIDISFYLVFFHHGSVEPSQPIVCLIWWLIDFGFYIGSIILMAWLAIERHILVFS
;
A
#
# COMPACT_ATOMS: atom_id res chain seq x y z
N MET A 1 -48.05 23.45 -35.42
CA MET A 1 -48.15 24.33 -34.23
C MET A 1 -46.75 24.38 -33.62
N PHE A 2 -46.14 25.56 -33.63
CA PHE A 2 -44.77 25.81 -33.20
C PHE A 2 -44.66 25.94 -31.67
N THR A 3 -43.51 25.50 -31.15
CA THR A 3 -42.77 25.88 -29.91
C THR A 3 -43.44 25.80 -28.54
N ASN A 4 -42.76 25.11 -27.62
CA ASN A 4 -42.28 25.76 -26.39
C ASN A 4 -40.94 25.17 -25.90
N ASN A 5 -40.01 26.09 -25.65
CA ASN A 5 -38.69 25.90 -25.06
C ASN A 5 -38.81 25.66 -23.54
N SER A 6 -37.87 24.92 -22.96
CA SER A 6 -37.34 25.27 -21.64
C SER A 6 -35.95 24.65 -21.40
N SER A 7 -34.97 25.56 -21.42
CA SER A 7 -33.78 25.59 -20.55
C SER A 7 -32.82 24.41 -20.55
N THR A 8 -31.75 24.59 -21.32
CA THR A 8 -30.35 24.33 -20.97
C THR A 8 -30.08 24.56 -19.48
N GLY A 9 -29.86 23.50 -18.72
CA GLY A 9 -29.06 23.50 -17.50
C GLY A 9 -27.98 22.44 -17.73
N ASN A 10 -26.76 22.79 -18.16
CA ASN A 10 -25.65 23.20 -17.30
C ASN A 10 -25.51 22.39 -15.99
N ASP A 11 -25.88 21.11 -16.00
CA ASP A 11 -25.49 20.17 -14.93
C ASP A 11 -24.10 19.54 -15.18
N ASP A 12 -23.37 20.03 -16.20
CA ASP A 12 -22.00 19.63 -16.52
C ASP A 12 -20.94 20.22 -15.57
N SER A 13 -21.35 21.00 -14.55
CA SER A 13 -20.42 21.79 -13.71
C SER A 13 -20.26 21.35 -12.25
N PHE A 14 -20.79 20.19 -11.82
CA PHE A 14 -20.56 19.67 -10.46
C PHE A 14 -19.98 18.25 -10.37
N ILE A 15 -19.90 17.48 -11.47
CA ILE A 15 -19.37 16.10 -11.47
C ILE A 15 -17.87 16.08 -11.83
N ASN A 16 -17.09 16.99 -11.26
CA ASN A 16 -15.62 17.04 -11.47
C ASN A 16 -14.81 17.29 -10.19
N ALA A 17 -15.41 17.17 -8.99
CA ALA A 17 -14.71 17.43 -7.73
C ALA A 17 -14.18 16.18 -7.00
N GLU A 18 -14.49 14.97 -7.48
CA GLU A 18 -13.73 13.77 -7.14
C GLU A 18 -13.15 13.23 -8.43
N ILE A 19 -11.89 13.55 -8.71
CA ILE A 19 -11.13 12.98 -9.82
C ILE A 19 -10.90 11.50 -9.49
N SER A 20 -11.94 10.69 -9.68
CA SER A 20 -11.87 9.25 -9.52
C SER A 20 -11.00 8.73 -10.67
N LEU A 21 -9.69 8.65 -10.40
CA LEU A 21 -8.71 8.12 -11.35
C LEU A 21 -9.27 6.85 -11.99
N PRO A 22 -9.26 6.73 -13.33
CA PRO A 22 -9.70 5.54 -14.03
C PRO A 22 -9.07 4.28 -13.41
N ARG A 23 -9.90 3.26 -13.13
CA ARG A 23 -9.49 1.95 -12.58
C ARG A 23 -8.20 1.39 -13.19
N PRO A 24 -7.97 1.41 -14.53
CA PRO A 24 -6.73 0.88 -15.11
C PRO A 24 -5.49 1.71 -14.75
N ILE A 25 -5.62 3.03 -14.58
CA ILE A 25 -4.47 3.89 -14.23
C ILE A 25 -4.01 3.60 -12.80
N ARG A 26 -4.95 3.41 -11.87
CA ARG A 26 -4.62 2.99 -10.50
C ARG A 26 -3.88 1.65 -10.50
N PHE A 27 -4.41 0.68 -11.23
CA PHE A 27 -3.79 -0.64 -11.38
C PHE A 27 -2.33 -0.57 -11.87
N TRP A 28 -2.07 0.17 -12.95
CA TRP A 28 -0.71 0.32 -13.49
C TRP A 28 0.22 1.08 -12.54
N LEU A 29 -0.26 2.12 -11.85
CA LEU A 29 0.53 2.84 -10.84
C LEU A 29 0.93 1.93 -9.67
N PHE A 30 0.00 1.13 -9.17
CA PHE A 30 0.28 0.17 -8.11
C PHE A 30 1.31 -0.86 -8.55
N ILE A 31 1.14 -1.46 -9.73
CA ILE A 31 2.09 -2.44 -10.26
C ILE A 31 3.48 -1.84 -10.49
N LEU A 32 3.55 -0.65 -11.10
CA LEU A 32 4.82 0.00 -11.41
C LEU A 32 5.58 0.38 -10.14
N SER A 33 4.87 0.76 -9.07
CA SER A 33 5.49 1.08 -7.78
C SER A 33 5.84 -0.15 -6.96
N ASP A 34 5.03 -1.21 -7.05
CA ASP A 34 5.19 -2.37 -6.20
C ASP A 34 6.28 -3.33 -6.67
N ILE A 35 6.34 -3.63 -7.98
CA ILE A 35 7.39 -4.49 -8.54
C ILE A 35 8.81 -4.06 -8.08
N PRO A 36 9.23 -2.78 -8.23
CA PRO A 36 10.55 -2.37 -7.79
C PRO A 36 10.70 -2.39 -6.27
N SER A 37 9.64 -2.09 -5.51
CA SER A 37 9.65 -2.17 -4.04
C SER A 37 9.92 -3.60 -3.56
N THR A 38 9.17 -4.56 -4.11
CA THR A 38 9.25 -5.98 -3.76
C THR A 38 10.59 -6.58 -4.19
N ILE A 39 11.10 -6.22 -5.37
CA ILE A 39 12.44 -6.62 -5.83
C ILE A 39 13.52 -6.04 -4.91
N CYS A 40 13.44 -4.75 -4.57
CA CYS A 40 14.40 -4.11 -3.66
C CYS A 40 14.41 -4.80 -2.29
N ALA A 41 13.22 -5.09 -1.74
CA ALA A 41 13.09 -5.79 -0.48
C ALA A 41 13.74 -7.19 -0.51
N LEU A 42 13.49 -7.96 -1.56
CA LEU A 42 14.12 -9.27 -1.77
C LEU A 42 15.64 -9.16 -1.89
N CYS A 43 16.16 -8.20 -2.67
CA CYS A 43 17.59 -7.99 -2.81
C CYS A 43 18.26 -7.68 -1.46
N ILE A 44 17.64 -6.85 -0.62
CA ILE A 44 18.17 -6.52 0.71
C ILE A 44 18.17 -7.76 1.61
N ILE A 45 17.08 -8.53 1.62
CA ILE A 45 16.97 -9.77 2.40
C ILE A 45 18.05 -10.77 1.98
N VAL A 46 18.21 -11.00 0.67
CA VAL A 46 19.25 -11.90 0.15
C VAL A 46 20.63 -11.39 0.55
N HIS A 47 20.89 -10.09 0.40
CA HIS A 47 22.18 -9.50 0.76
C HIS A 47 22.53 -9.68 2.26
N ILE A 48 21.55 -9.52 3.15
CA ILE A 48 21.70 -9.73 4.61
C ILE A 48 21.88 -11.22 4.94
N ILE A 49 21.20 -12.12 4.22
CA ILE A 49 21.35 -13.56 4.43
C ILE A 49 22.73 -14.04 3.96
N THR A 50 23.22 -13.57 2.81
CA THR A 50 24.51 -13.95 2.23
C THR A 50 25.69 -13.39 3.01
N ASN A 51 25.55 -12.26 3.71
CA ASN A 51 26.61 -11.65 4.52
C ASN A 51 26.35 -11.80 6.03
N PRO A 52 26.71 -12.96 6.64
CA PRO A 52 26.47 -13.20 8.07
C PRO A 52 27.25 -12.24 8.99
N THR A 53 28.32 -11.61 8.50
CA THR A 53 29.17 -10.67 9.24
C THR A 53 28.44 -9.37 9.61
N GLN A 54 27.43 -8.97 8.84
CA GLN A 54 26.60 -7.79 9.11
C GLN A 54 25.47 -8.06 10.12
N ARG A 55 25.20 -9.33 10.47
CA ARG A 55 24.15 -9.70 11.44
C ARG A 55 24.45 -9.26 12.88
N ARG A 56 25.67 -8.82 13.16
CA ARG A 56 26.12 -8.44 14.51
C ARG A 56 25.80 -6.98 14.89
N SER A 57 25.38 -6.16 13.92
CA SER A 57 24.91 -4.81 14.18
C SER A 57 23.39 -4.85 14.41
N LEU A 58 22.95 -4.41 15.60
CA LEU A 58 21.54 -4.29 16.00
C LEU A 58 20.69 -3.64 14.89
N HIS A 59 21.26 -2.62 14.24
CA HIS A 59 20.66 -1.87 13.15
C HIS A 59 20.19 -2.72 11.96
N ASN A 60 20.98 -3.72 11.58
CA ASN A 60 20.64 -4.59 10.45
C ASN A 60 19.52 -5.58 10.80
N HIS A 61 19.38 -5.92 12.09
CA HIS A 61 18.29 -6.77 12.56
C HIS A 61 16.95 -6.05 12.49
N THR A 62 16.89 -4.80 12.94
CA THR A 62 15.65 -4.02 12.90
C THR A 62 15.23 -3.75 11.45
N ILE A 63 16.17 -3.41 10.55
CA ILE A 63 15.89 -3.28 9.12
C ILE A 63 15.29 -4.57 8.55
N PHE A 64 15.89 -5.71 8.88
CA PHE A 64 15.39 -7.02 8.45
C PHE A 64 13.96 -7.30 8.95
N LEU A 65 13.64 -6.96 10.21
CA LEU A 65 12.30 -7.11 10.77
C LEU A 65 11.28 -6.21 10.05
N VAL A 66 11.65 -4.97 9.71
CA VAL A 66 10.76 -4.09 8.96
C VAL A 66 10.51 -4.61 7.55
N LEU A 67 11.54 -5.14 6.88
CA LEU A 67 11.42 -5.73 5.55
C LEU A 67 10.53 -6.97 5.53
N ILE A 68 10.70 -7.89 6.49
CA ILE A 68 9.89 -9.11 6.55
C ILE A 68 8.45 -8.82 6.99
N PHE A 69 8.22 -7.73 7.73
CA PHE A 69 6.88 -7.29 8.10
C PHE A 69 6.15 -6.64 6.93
N ASN A 70 6.84 -5.80 6.13
CA ASN A 70 6.22 -5.07 5.02
C ASN A 70 5.95 -5.93 3.76
N LEU A 71 6.79 -6.94 3.48
CA LEU A 71 6.60 -7.83 2.33
C LEU A 71 5.21 -8.50 2.27
N PRO A 72 4.77 -9.25 3.30
CA PRO A 72 3.47 -9.91 3.26
C PRO A 72 2.30 -8.92 3.21
N ILE A 73 2.44 -7.73 3.80
CA ILE A 73 1.44 -6.65 3.72
C ILE A 73 1.27 -6.23 2.26
N GLN A 74 2.36 -5.87 1.59
CA GLN A 74 2.33 -5.51 0.16
C GLN A 74 1.72 -6.60 -0.70
N LEU A 75 2.14 -7.86 -0.49
CA LEU A 75 1.62 -9.01 -1.24
C LEU A 75 0.13 -9.25 -1.02
N ILE A 76 -0.35 -9.16 0.23
CA ILE A 76 -1.75 -9.39 0.58
C ILE A 76 -2.62 -8.23 0.07
N ASP A 77 -2.24 -6.99 0.36
CA ASP A 77 -3.02 -5.82 -0.03
C ASP A 77 -3.15 -5.72 -1.54
N ILE A 78 -2.04 -5.87 -2.26
CA ILE A 78 -2.05 -5.75 -3.71
C ILE A 78 -2.83 -6.89 -4.35
N SER A 79 -2.75 -8.10 -3.81
CA SER A 79 -3.56 -9.22 -4.31
C SER A 79 -5.05 -8.93 -4.22
N PHE A 80 -5.52 -8.33 -3.12
CA PHE A 80 -6.93 -7.98 -2.98
C PHE A 80 -7.35 -6.76 -3.76
N TYR A 81 -6.49 -5.75 -3.88
CA TYR A 81 -6.72 -4.66 -4.83
C TYR A 81 -6.83 -5.19 -6.26
N LEU A 82 -5.99 -6.15 -6.66
CA LEU A 82 -6.02 -6.79 -7.98
C LEU A 82 -7.35 -7.51 -8.22
N VAL A 83 -7.82 -8.30 -7.23
CA VAL A 83 -9.10 -9.00 -7.28
C VAL A 83 -10.26 -8.00 -7.37
N PHE A 84 -10.21 -6.92 -6.59
CA PHE A 84 -11.19 -5.85 -6.64
C PHE A 84 -11.23 -5.12 -7.99
N PHE A 85 -10.06 -4.83 -8.59
CA PHE A 85 -9.99 -4.19 -9.90
C PHE A 85 -10.48 -5.10 -11.02
N HIS A 86 -10.27 -6.42 -10.91
CA HIS A 86 -10.70 -7.40 -11.92
C HIS A 86 -12.19 -7.75 -11.83
N HIS A 87 -12.74 -7.98 -10.63
CA HIS A 87 -14.14 -8.38 -10.44
C HIS A 87 -15.10 -7.21 -10.18
N GLY A 88 -14.60 -6.03 -9.81
CA GLY A 88 -15.44 -4.88 -9.46
C GLY A 88 -16.15 -5.01 -8.10
N SER A 89 -15.99 -6.14 -7.42
CA SER A 89 -16.39 -6.39 -6.03
C SER A 89 -15.35 -7.29 -5.35
N VAL A 90 -15.25 -7.18 -4.02
CA VAL A 90 -14.40 -8.08 -3.22
C VAL A 90 -15.21 -9.35 -2.97
N GLU A 91 -14.85 -10.48 -3.58
CA GLU A 91 -15.47 -11.77 -3.27
C GLU A 91 -14.63 -12.54 -2.26
N PRO A 92 -15.21 -13.04 -1.16
CA PRO A 92 -16.62 -12.92 -0.78
C PRO A 92 -16.96 -11.56 -0.18
N SER A 93 -18.03 -10.93 -0.66
CA SER A 93 -18.56 -9.64 -0.15
C SER A 93 -19.28 -9.82 1.20
N GLN A 94 -18.64 -10.53 2.12
CA GLN A 94 -19.15 -10.71 3.47
C GLN A 94 -18.65 -9.54 4.34
N PRO A 95 -19.53 -8.89 5.10
CA PRO A 95 -19.17 -7.74 5.93
C PRO A 95 -18.08 -8.09 6.95
N ILE A 96 -18.09 -9.33 7.45
CA ILE A 96 -17.08 -9.84 8.39
C ILE A 96 -15.69 -9.87 7.74
N VAL A 97 -15.58 -10.35 6.50
CA VAL A 97 -14.31 -10.44 5.78
C VAL A 97 -13.78 -9.04 5.49
N CYS A 98 -14.65 -8.10 5.10
CA CYS A 98 -14.27 -6.71 4.89
C CYS A 98 -13.81 -6.02 6.19
N LEU A 99 -14.42 -6.34 7.33
CA LEU A 99 -14.01 -5.77 8.62
C LEU A 99 -12.67 -6.33 9.09
N ILE A 100 -12.46 -7.65 8.95
CA ILE A 100 -11.20 -8.31 9.28
C ILE A 100 -10.09 -7.77 8.37
N TRP A 101 -10.37 -7.64 7.08
CA TRP A 101 -9.49 -7.01 6.11
C TRP A 101 -9.05 -5.63 6.57
N TRP A 102 -10.02 -4.77 6.88
CA TRP A 102 -9.75 -3.39 7.26
C TRP A 102 -8.97 -3.30 8.58
N LEU A 103 -9.28 -4.17 9.55
CA LEU A 103 -8.55 -4.26 10.81
C LEU A 103 -7.09 -4.68 10.59
N ILE A 104 -6.88 -5.66 9.71
CA ILE A 104 -5.56 -6.13 9.31
C ILE A 104 -4.82 -4.96 8.63
N ASP A 105 -5.35 -4.42 7.53
CA ASP A 105 -4.74 -3.32 6.78
C ASP A 105 -4.36 -2.14 7.70
N PHE A 106 -5.31 -1.66 8.50
CA PHE A 106 -5.05 -0.55 9.43
C PHE A 106 -4.04 -0.92 10.53
N GLY A 107 -4.17 -2.11 11.13
CA GLY A 107 -3.25 -2.56 12.19
C GLY A 107 -1.82 -2.74 11.68
N PHE A 108 -1.67 -3.31 10.48
CA PHE A 108 -0.40 -3.49 9.82
C PHE A 108 0.20 -2.15 9.36
N TYR A 109 -0.60 -1.23 8.85
CA TYR A 109 -0.17 0.12 8.49
C TYR A 109 0.39 0.89 9.69
N ILE A 110 -0.34 0.91 10.81
CA ILE A 110 0.12 1.53 12.06
C ILE A 110 1.37 0.82 12.59
N GLY A 111 1.41 -0.52 12.52
CA GLY A 111 2.58 -1.32 12.87
C GLY A 111 3.82 -0.91 12.08
N SER A 112 3.70 -0.74 10.76
CA SER A 112 4.79 -0.29 9.89
C SER A 112 5.26 1.13 10.24
N ILE A 113 4.35 2.05 10.57
CA ILE A 113 4.72 3.40 11.02
C ILE A 113 5.51 3.35 12.34
N ILE A 114 5.05 2.57 13.31
CA ILE A 114 5.72 2.41 14.60
C ILE A 114 7.11 1.81 14.41
N LEU A 115 7.23 0.79 13.55
CA LEU A 115 8.52 0.18 13.22
C LEU A 115 9.47 1.16 12.52
N MET A 116 8.98 2.00 11.61
CA MET A 116 9.79 3.08 11.01
C MET A 116 10.22 4.13 12.04
N ALA A 117 9.32 4.51 12.96
CA ALA A 117 9.65 5.44 14.04
C ALA A 117 10.72 4.84 14.96
N TRP A 118 10.60 3.56 15.31
CA TRP A 118 11.60 2.84 16.09
C TRP A 118 12.96 2.79 15.38
N LEU A 119 12.99 2.50 14.08
CA LEU A 119 14.21 2.56 13.26
C LEU A 119 14.87 3.95 13.28
N ALA A 120 14.06 5.02 13.22
CA ALA A 120 14.58 6.38 13.28
C ALA A 120 15.21 6.69 14.64
N ILE A 121 14.57 6.25 15.73
CA ILE A 121 15.09 6.36 17.10
C ILE A 121 16.39 5.56 17.23
N GLU A 122 16.42 4.32 16.76
CA GLU A 122 17.61 3.46 16.84
C GLU A 122 18.80 4.09 16.10
N ARG A 123 18.57 4.61 14.89
CA ARG A 123 19.61 5.36 14.14
C ARG A 123 20.07 6.60 14.90
N HIS A 124 19.14 7.34 15.50
CA HIS A 124 19.49 8.53 16.28
C HIS A 124 20.37 8.17 17.48
N ILE A 125 20.00 7.12 18.23
CA ILE A 125 20.80 6.64 19.38
C ILE A 125 22.19 6.20 18.91
N LEU A 126 22.30 5.46 17.81
CA LEU A 126 23.59 4.99 17.27
C LEU A 126 24.54 6.12 16.83
N VAL A 127 24.00 7.26 16.39
CA VAL A 127 24.81 8.41 15.94
C VAL A 127 25.26 9.28 17.11
N PHE A 128 24.45 9.37 18.17
CA PHE A 128 24.70 10.25 19.31
C PHE A 128 25.25 9.53 20.56
N SER A 129 25.42 8.20 20.50
CA SER A 129 26.12 7.37 21.49
C SER A 129 27.57 7.15 21.11
#